data_AF-A0A7J9LHC7-F1
#
_entry.id   AF-A0A7J9LHC7-F1
#
_cell.length_a   1.000
_cell.length_b   1.000
_cell.length_c   1.000
_cell.angle_alpha   90.00
_cell.angle_beta   90.00
_cell.angle_gamma   90.00
#
_symmetry.space_group_name_H-M   'P 1'
#
loop_
_entity.id
_entity.type
_entity.pdbx_description
1 polymer ?
#
loop_
_entity_poly.entity_id
_entity_poly.type
_entity_poly.pdbx_seq_one_letter_code
_entity_poly.pdbx_strand_id
1 'polypeptide(L)' 'MAVQFGNFIGKYLEYDMKQLSNGYRNYLCVRVQIDVRKPLKSRKKIMIFDSNFTYAKFK' A
#
# COMPACT_ATOMS: atom_id res chain seq x y z
N MET A 1 7.35 1.50 5.27
CA MET A 1 5.90 1.29 5.00
C MET A 1 5.57 0.99 3.53
N ALA A 2 6.06 1.77 2.55
CA ALA A 2 5.74 1.57 1.13
C ALA A 2 5.98 0.13 0.61
N VAL A 3 7.14 -0.45 0.89
CA VAL A 3 7.46 -1.83 0.49
C VAL A 3 6.49 -2.84 1.12
N GLN A 4 6.16 -2.68 2.40
CA GLN A 4 5.24 -3.59 3.12
C GLN A 4 3.80 -3.50 2.59
N PHE A 5 3.33 -2.31 2.23
CA PHE A 5 2.01 -2.14 1.60
C PHE A 5 2.01 -2.63 0.17
N GLY A 6 3.04 -2.30 -0.61
CA GLY A 6 3.21 -2.78 -1.98
C GLY A 6 3.20 -4.30 -2.06
N ASN A 7 4.04 -4.96 -1.25
CA ASN A 7 4.16 -6.42 -1.16
C ASN A 7 2.89 -7.13 -0.68
N PHE A 8 1.99 -6.42 0.00
CA PHE A 8 0.70 -7.00 0.34
C PHE A 8 -0.22 -7.08 -0.88
N ILE A 9 -0.27 -6.01 -1.68
CA ILE A 9 -1.15 -5.89 -2.84
C ILE A 9 -0.62 -6.76 -4.00
N GLY A 10 0.68 -6.71 -4.27
CA GLY A 10 1.35 -7.43 -5.35
C GLY A 10 2.86 -7.44 -5.13
N LYS A 11 3.68 -7.66 -6.15
CA LYS A 11 5.13 -7.49 -6.05
C LYS A 11 5.45 -5.99 -6.11
N TYR A 12 6.05 -5.43 -5.05
CA TYR A 12 6.49 -4.03 -5.05
C TYR A 12 7.48 -3.78 -6.19
N LEU A 13 7.29 -2.66 -6.91
CA LEU A 13 8.20 -2.22 -7.96
C LEU A 13 8.91 -0.94 -7.52
N GLU A 14 8.14 0.11 -7.22
CA GLU A 14 8.68 1.44 -7.05
C GLU A 14 7.78 2.28 -6.14
N TYR A 15 8.41 3.18 -5.39
CA TYR A 15 7.75 4.21 -4.63
C TYR A 15 7.96 5.53 -5.37
N ASP A 16 6.88 6.27 -5.63
CA ASP A 16 6.97 7.54 -6.36
C ASP A 16 7.61 8.62 -5.47
N MET A 17 8.93 8.76 -5.56
CA MET A 17 9.71 9.73 -4.79
C MET A 17 9.39 11.18 -5.17
N LYS A 18 8.80 11.44 -6.35
CA LYS A 18 8.37 12.79 -6.77
C LYS A 18 7.21 13.32 -5.91
N GLN A 19 6.52 12.44 -5.19
CA GLN A 19 5.51 12.81 -4.19
C GLN A 19 6.14 13.44 -2.94
N LEU A 20 7.40 13.09 -2.62
CA LEU A 20 8.08 13.56 -1.41
C LEU A 20 8.54 15.02 -1.55
N SER A 21 8.86 15.46 -2.77
CA SER A 21 9.35 16.82 -3.05
C SER A 21 8.26 17.90 -3.07
N ASN A 22 6.99 17.51 -3.26
CA ASN A 22 5.88 18.47 -3.45
C ASN A 22 5.10 18.81 -2.17
N GLY A 23 5.62 18.48 -0.99
CA GLY A 23 4.99 18.79 0.30
C GLY A 23 3.93 17.77 0.75
N TYR A 24 3.53 17.89 2.03
CA TYR A 24 2.68 16.96 2.80
C TYR A 24 1.41 16.54 2.06
N ARG A 25 1.46 15.35 1.45
CA ARG A 25 0.29 14.66 0.91
C ARG A 25 -0.12 13.57 1.88
N ASN A 26 -1.40 13.51 2.22
CA ASN A 26 -1.99 12.53 3.14
C ASN A 26 -2.14 11.12 2.51
N TYR A 27 -1.39 10.81 1.45
CA TYR A 27 -1.50 9.56 0.71
C TYR A 27 -0.13 9.04 0.26
N LEU A 28 -0.07 7.73 0.05
CA LEU A 28 1.13 7.00 -0.37
C LEU A 28 0.91 6.46 -1.79
N CYS A 29 1.79 6.79 -2.73
CA CYS A 29 1.72 6.26 -4.10
C CYS A 29 2.79 5.19 -4.32
N VAL A 30 2.38 3.98 -4.67
CA VAL A 30 3.27 2.83 -4.86
C VAL A 30 2.90 2.11 -6.14
N ARG A 31 3.91 1.75 -6.95
CA ARG A 31 3.73 0.90 -8.14
C ARG A 31 3.96 -0.56 -7.74
N VAL A 32 3.00 -1.40 -8.11
CA VAL A 32 3.00 -2.84 -7.81
C VAL A 32 2.68 -3.64 -9.05
N GLN A 33 3.32 -4.80 -9.20
CA GLN A 33 2.96 -5.79 -10.20
C GLN A 33 1.97 -6.79 -9.58
N ILE A 34 0.82 -6.96 -10.20
CA ILE A 34 -0.25 -7.84 -9.72
C ILE A 34 -0.50 -8.92 -10.76
N ASP A 35 -0.67 -10.16 -10.30
CA ASP A 35 -1.17 -11.25 -11.14
C ASP A 35 -2.69 -11.17 -11.23
N VAL A 36 -3.18 -10.70 -12.39
CA VAL A 36 -4.62 -10.52 -12.66
C VAL A 36 -5.40 -11.83 -12.78
N ARG A 37 -4.71 -12.97 -12.85
CA ARG A 37 -5.36 -14.30 -12.87
C ARG A 37 -5.91 -14.68 -11.50
N LYS A 38 -5.46 -14.02 -10.44
CA LYS A 38 -5.88 -14.25 -9.06
C LYS A 38 -6.82 -13.13 -8.61
N PRO A 39 -7.79 -13.42 -7.73
CA PRO A 39 -8.65 -12.39 -7.18
C PRO A 39 -7.84 -11.31 -6.46
N LEU A 40 -8.18 -10.05 -6.72
CA LEU A 40 -7.55 -8.89 -6.10
C LEU A 40 -7.83 -8.87 -4.59
N LYS A 41 -6.79 -8.62 -3.79
CA LYS A 41 -6.97 -8.48 -2.34
C LYS A 41 -7.71 -7.18 -2.02
N SER A 42 -8.95 -7.29 -1.56
CA SER A 42 -9.80 -6.13 -1.25
C SER A 42 -9.56 -5.51 0.12
N ARG A 43 -9.02 -6.26 1.10
CA ARG A 43 -8.80 -5.74 2.47
C ARG A 43 -7.47 -6.20 3.08
N LYS A 44 -6.76 -5.29 3.77
CA LYS A 44 -5.56 -5.59 4.57
C LYS A 44 -5.81 -5.25 6.04
N LYS A 45 -5.48 -6.16 6.94
CA LYS A 45 -5.35 -5.84 8.37
C LYS A 45 -4.02 -5.10 8.60
N ILE A 46 -4.08 -3.88 9.11
CA ILE A 46 -2.93 -3.00 9.37
C ILE A 46 -2.91 -2.70 10.86
N MET A 47 -1.75 -2.79 11.48
CA MET A 47 -1.55 -2.32 12.85
C MET A 47 -1.18 -0.84 12.80
N ILE A 48 -1.92 0.00 13.53
CA ILE A 48 -1.66 1.44 13.57
C ILE A 48 -0.80 1.79 14.80
N PHE A 49 -1.19 1.33 16.00
CA PHE A 49 -0.49 1.58 17.26
C PHE A 49 -0.90 0.53 18.30
N ASP A 50 0.02 0.11 19.18
CA ASP A 50 -0.22 -0.68 20.41
C ASP A 50 -1.40 -1.67 20.32
N SER A 51 -1.29 -2.64 19.42
CA SER A 51 -2.27 -3.73 19.23
C SER A 51 -3.63 -3.32 18.65
N ASN A 52 -3.82 -2.05 18.28
CA ASN A 52 -4.98 -1.61 17.51
C ASN A 52 -4.79 -1.91 16.03
N PHE A 53 -5.75 -2.67 15.50
CA PHE A 53 -5.77 -3.07 14.10
C PHE A 53 -6.93 -2.41 13.36
N THR A 54 -6.68 -1.96 12.15
CA THR A 54 -7.71 -1.48 11.23
C THR A 54 -7.66 -2.28 9.93
N TYR A 55 -8.77 -2.29 9.19
CA TYR A 55 -8.81 -2.86 7.86
C TYR A 55 -8.76 -1.74 6.81
N ALA A 56 -7.68 -1.67 6.04
CA ALA A 56 -7.69 -0.86 4.82
C ALA A 56 -8.47 -1.59 3.74
N LYS A 57 -9.48 -0.92 3.17
CA LYS A 57 -10.26 -1.41 2.04
C LYS A 57 -9.72 -0.76 0.76
N PHE A 58 -9.31 -1.59 -0.20
CA PHE A 58 -8.94 -1.18 -1.54
C PHE A 58 -10.22 -1.22 -2.38
N LYS A 59 -10.65 -0.05 -2.86
CA LYS A 59 -11.78 0.13 -3.78
C LYS A 59 -11.27 0.38 -5.19
#